data_AF-D3JEM9-F1
#
_entry.id   AF-D3JEM9-F1
#
_cell.length_a   1.000
_cell.length_b   1.000
_cell.length_c   1.000
_cell.angle_alpha   90.00
_cell.angle_beta   90.00
_cell.angle_gamma   90.00
#
_symmetry.space_group_name_H-M   'P 1'
#
loop_
_entity.id
_entity.type
_entity.pdbx_description
1 polymer ?
#
loop_
_entity_poly.entity_id
_entity_poly.type
_entity_poly.pdbx_seq_one_letter_code
_entity_poly.pdbx_strand_id
1 'polypeptide(L)'
;MNKLLIAFGLVILLVTLPCASESDEEFDDGSNDETDDKEDEGGNSEGGDEYVTKGEFVETDGKKKECSSHEACYDQREPQAWCRPNENQSWTDKGCFCEDKLHSCVIERKNNGKLEYSYCAPEAGWQCA
;
A
#
# COMPACT_ATOMS: atom_id res chain seq x y z
N MET A 1 48.17 27.53 11.48
CA MET A 1 46.79 27.47 12.00
C MET A 1 45.91 28.20 10.99
N ASN A 2 45.33 27.45 10.04
CA ASN A 2 43.89 27.12 9.96
C ASN A 2 43.03 28.39 9.74
N LYS A 3 42.21 28.56 8.69
CA LYS A 3 41.31 27.63 7.99
C LYS A 3 41.00 28.13 6.57
N LEU A 4 41.03 27.22 5.60
CA LEU A 4 40.29 27.33 4.33
C LEU A 4 38.79 27.18 4.65
N LEU A 5 37.98 28.16 4.26
CA LEU A 5 36.52 28.06 4.30
C LEU A 5 36.02 27.78 2.89
N ILE A 6 35.60 26.54 2.65
CA ILE A 6 34.95 26.13 1.42
C ILE A 6 33.46 26.45 1.57
N ALA A 7 32.99 27.45 0.85
CA ALA A 7 31.56 27.74 0.72
C ALA A 7 30.99 26.83 -0.39
N PHE A 8 30.38 25.70 0.00
CA PHE A 8 29.54 24.94 -0.90
C PHE A 8 28.18 25.63 -1.00
N GLY A 9 27.97 26.35 -2.11
CA GLY A 9 26.68 26.94 -2.47
C GLY A 9 25.66 25.85 -2.73
N LEU A 10 24.68 25.74 -1.84
CA LEU A 10 23.57 24.80 -1.89
C LEU A 10 22.52 25.37 -2.85
N VAL A 11 22.57 24.96 -4.12
CA VAL A 11 21.53 25.29 -5.12
C VAL A 11 20.35 24.37 -4.87
N ILE A 12 19.41 24.77 -4.02
CA ILE A 12 18.09 24.13 -3.96
C ILE A 12 17.20 24.81 -4.99
N LEU A 13 17.12 24.22 -6.18
CA LEU A 13 16.04 24.52 -7.13
C LEU A 13 14.75 23.89 -6.60
N LEU A 14 14.03 24.62 -5.74
CA LEU A 14 12.65 24.33 -5.38
C LEU A 14 11.78 24.61 -6.61
N VAL A 15 11.55 23.60 -7.43
CA VAL A 15 10.50 23.64 -8.45
C VAL A 15 9.18 23.49 -7.70
N THR A 16 8.59 24.61 -7.28
CA THR A 16 7.23 24.63 -6.77
C THR A 16 6.28 24.39 -7.93
N LEU A 17 5.82 23.14 -8.10
CA LEU A 17 4.62 22.86 -8.89
C LEU A 17 3.42 23.48 -8.15
N PRO A 18 2.63 24.37 -8.77
CA PRO A 18 1.33 24.71 -8.25
C PRO A 18 0.38 23.54 -8.57
N CYS A 19 0.15 22.66 -7.60
CA CYS A 19 -1.08 21.87 -7.58
C CYS A 19 -2.22 22.84 -7.30
N ALA A 20 -2.89 23.29 -8.35
CA ALA A 20 -4.19 23.93 -8.23
C ALA A 20 -5.20 22.83 -7.85
N SER A 21 -5.46 22.71 -6.55
CA SER A 21 -6.61 21.99 -6.02
C SER A 21 -7.78 22.97 -6.01
N GLU A 22 -8.68 22.81 -6.97
CA GLU A 22 -10.05 23.31 -6.89
C GLU A 22 -10.76 22.53 -5.78
N SER A 23 -11.18 23.23 -4.73
CA SER A 23 -11.99 22.70 -3.63
C SER A 23 -13.20 23.60 -3.55
N ASP A 24 -14.33 23.14 -4.11
CA ASP A 24 -15.60 23.80 -3.94
C ASP A 24 -16.21 23.40 -2.59
N GLU A 25 -16.66 24.43 -1.92
CA GLU A 25 -17.04 24.50 -0.54
C GLU A 25 -18.56 24.62 -0.43
N GLU A 26 -19.19 23.71 0.29
CA GLU A 26 -20.60 23.79 0.66
C GLU A 26 -20.66 23.60 2.20
N PHE A 27 -20.69 24.72 2.90
CA PHE A 27 -21.02 24.83 4.32
C PHE A 27 -22.55 24.71 4.47
N ASP A 28 -23.03 23.81 5.33
CA ASP A 28 -24.38 23.92 5.90
C ASP A 28 -24.29 23.91 7.43
N ASP A 29 -24.76 25.01 8.01
CA ASP A 29 -24.84 25.33 9.43
C ASP A 29 -26.24 24.92 9.95
N GLY A 30 -26.27 23.97 10.88
CA GLY A 30 -27.49 23.44 11.49
C GLY A 30 -27.31 23.17 12.98
N SER A 31 -27.58 24.20 13.77
CA SER A 31 -27.45 24.32 15.24
C SER A 31 -28.22 23.29 16.10
N ASN A 32 -27.53 22.83 17.16
CA ASN A 32 -27.96 22.43 18.52
C ASN A 32 -29.03 21.35 18.77
N ASP A 33 -28.64 20.30 19.53
CA ASP A 33 -29.31 19.94 20.80
C ASP A 33 -28.36 19.13 21.70
N GLU A 34 -28.18 19.56 22.95
CA GLU A 34 -27.45 18.81 23.97
C GLU A 34 -28.37 17.71 24.53
N THR A 35 -27.90 16.46 24.62
CA THR A 35 -28.25 15.59 25.77
C THR A 35 -27.42 14.30 25.83
N ASP A 36 -26.90 14.07 27.03
CA ASP A 36 -26.72 12.80 27.75
C ASP A 36 -25.61 11.82 27.35
N ASP A 37 -24.58 11.85 28.20
CA ASP A 37 -23.60 10.80 28.45
C ASP A 37 -24.21 9.38 28.41
N LYS A 38 -23.68 8.54 27.50
CA LYS A 38 -23.50 7.10 27.75
C LYS A 38 -22.15 6.68 27.19
N GLU A 39 -21.33 6.16 28.09
CA GLU A 39 -20.14 5.39 27.77
C GLU A 39 -20.57 4.14 27.00
N ASP A 40 -20.23 4.05 25.71
CA ASP A 40 -20.31 2.81 24.95
C ASP A 40 -18.89 2.44 24.49
N GLU A 41 -18.28 1.55 25.27
CA GLU A 41 -17.20 0.71 24.79
C GLU A 41 -17.74 -0.18 23.68
N GLY A 42 -17.16 -0.04 22.49
CA GLY A 42 -17.49 -0.89 21.37
C GLY A 42 -16.92 -0.29 20.11
N GLY A 43 -15.62 -0.51 19.90
CA GLY A 43 -14.97 -0.26 18.63
C GLY A 43 -15.80 -0.91 17.53
N ASN A 44 -16.55 -0.09 16.80
CA ASN A 44 -17.22 -0.46 15.58
C ASN A 44 -16.12 -0.71 14.56
N SER A 45 -15.53 -1.91 14.62
CA SER A 45 -14.81 -2.47 13.48
C SER A 45 -15.89 -2.77 12.46
N GLU A 46 -16.31 -1.73 11.75
CA GLU A 46 -17.11 -1.84 10.54
C GLU A 46 -16.42 -2.91 9.72
N GLY A 47 -17.09 -4.04 9.59
CA GLY A 47 -16.63 -5.19 8.83
C GLY A 47 -16.48 -4.78 7.39
N GLY A 48 -15.33 -4.18 7.08
CA GLY A 48 -14.81 -4.01 5.74
C GLY A 48 -14.81 -5.38 5.10
N ASP A 49 -15.28 -5.40 3.87
CA ASP A 49 -15.28 -6.57 3.01
C ASP A 49 -13.97 -7.34 3.14
N GLU A 50 -14.05 -8.47 3.84
CA GLU A 50 -12.97 -9.45 3.97
C GLU A 50 -12.33 -9.65 2.59
N TYR A 51 -11.09 -9.19 2.42
CA TYR A 51 -10.50 -9.12 1.09
C TYR A 51 -10.12 -10.52 0.65
N VAL A 52 -10.93 -11.06 -0.27
CA VAL A 52 -10.68 -12.37 -0.86
C VAL A 52 -9.96 -12.20 -2.18
N THR A 53 -8.75 -12.74 -2.29
CA THR A 53 -8.10 -12.91 -3.60
C THR A 53 -9.03 -13.71 -4.52
N LYS A 54 -9.41 -13.12 -5.66
CA LYS A 54 -10.32 -13.77 -6.63
C LYS A 54 -9.57 -14.43 -7.79
N GLY A 55 -8.24 -14.34 -7.78
CA GLY A 55 -7.38 -14.82 -8.85
C GLY A 55 -7.04 -16.30 -8.72
N GLU A 56 -6.38 -16.83 -9.75
CA GLU A 56 -5.74 -18.14 -9.71
C GLU A 56 -4.41 -18.05 -8.96
N PHE A 57 -4.12 -19.01 -8.07
CA PHE A 57 -2.82 -19.07 -7.41
C PHE A 57 -1.75 -19.53 -8.40
N VAL A 58 -0.65 -18.78 -8.48
CA VAL A 58 0.52 -19.13 -9.30
C VAL A 58 1.72 -19.31 -8.39
N GLU A 59 2.38 -20.46 -8.51
CA GLU A 59 3.62 -20.73 -7.78
C GLU A 59 4.77 -19.87 -8.30
N THR A 60 5.52 -19.26 -7.39
CA THR A 60 6.65 -18.37 -7.66
C THR A 60 7.76 -18.58 -6.62
N ASP A 61 8.75 -17.68 -6.56
CA ASP A 61 9.75 -17.62 -5.49
C ASP A 61 9.24 -17.00 -4.17
N GLY A 62 8.00 -16.49 -4.16
CA GLY A 62 7.34 -16.02 -2.95
C GLY A 62 7.10 -17.14 -1.94
N LYS A 63 7.07 -16.79 -0.65
CA LYS A 63 6.87 -17.75 0.45
C LYS A 63 5.72 -17.30 1.32
N LYS A 64 4.90 -18.26 1.74
CA LYS A 64 3.83 -18.00 2.70
C LYS A 64 4.41 -17.35 3.95
N LYS A 65 3.98 -16.11 4.23
CA LYS A 65 4.23 -15.38 5.46
C LYS A 65 2.89 -15.12 6.10
N GLU A 66 2.70 -15.59 7.33
CA GLU A 66 1.47 -15.34 8.07
C GLU A 66 1.34 -13.85 8.42
N CYS A 67 0.10 -13.35 8.40
CA CYS A 67 -0.23 -11.98 8.75
C CYS A 67 -1.61 -11.90 9.39
N SER A 68 -1.80 -10.90 10.24
CA SER A 68 -3.09 -10.54 10.85
C SER A 68 -3.55 -9.13 10.49
N SER A 69 -2.71 -8.36 9.79
CA SER A 69 -2.99 -6.99 9.34
C SER A 69 -2.11 -6.64 8.15
N HIS A 70 -2.48 -5.61 7.39
CA HIS A 70 -1.76 -5.17 6.19
C HIS A 70 -0.30 -4.76 6.50
N GLU A 71 -0.07 -4.11 7.65
CA GLU A 71 1.25 -3.64 8.08
C GLU A 71 2.25 -4.78 8.27
N ALA A 72 1.77 -5.99 8.59
CA ALA A 72 2.62 -7.16 8.70
C ALA A 72 3.25 -7.57 7.36
N CYS A 73 2.79 -7.03 6.23
CA CYS A 73 3.32 -7.30 4.89
C CYS A 73 4.22 -6.17 4.34
N TYR A 74 4.50 -5.10 5.09
CA TYR A 74 5.31 -3.97 4.61
C TYR A 74 6.77 -4.31 4.30
N ASP A 75 7.31 -5.31 4.98
CA ASP A 75 8.66 -5.87 4.74
C ASP A 75 8.69 -6.91 3.60
N GLN A 76 7.59 -7.04 2.84
CA GLN A 76 7.49 -7.92 1.69
C GLN A 76 7.46 -7.11 0.39
N ARG A 77 7.84 -7.80 -0.69
CA ARG A 77 7.83 -7.32 -2.07
C ARG A 77 7.20 -8.39 -2.95
N GLU A 78 6.90 -8.04 -4.19
CA GLU A 78 6.46 -8.99 -5.17
C GLU A 78 7.48 -10.13 -5.36
N PRO A 79 7.07 -11.34 -5.78
CA PRO A 79 8.01 -12.37 -6.22
C PRO A 79 8.98 -11.85 -7.29
N GLN A 80 10.22 -12.31 -7.25
CA GLN A 80 11.21 -12.00 -8.30
C GLN A 80 10.71 -12.37 -9.68
N ALA A 81 10.00 -13.51 -9.80
CA ALA A 81 9.38 -13.95 -11.05
C ALA A 81 8.36 -12.95 -11.61
N TRP A 82 7.85 -12.04 -10.79
CA TRP A 82 6.84 -11.06 -11.17
C TRP A 82 7.37 -9.64 -11.27
N CYS A 83 8.59 -9.36 -10.81
CA CYS A 83 9.11 -7.99 -10.70
C CYS A 83 8.93 -7.13 -11.98
N ARG A 84 9.16 -7.74 -13.15
CA ARG A 84 8.92 -7.10 -14.45
C ARG A 84 7.74 -7.79 -15.14
N PRO A 85 6.57 -7.14 -15.24
CA PRO A 85 5.46 -7.66 -16.01
C PRO A 85 5.86 -7.87 -17.48
N ASN A 86 5.44 -9.00 -18.06
CA ASN A 86 5.53 -9.23 -19.51
C ASN A 86 4.50 -8.38 -20.27
N GLU A 87 4.56 -8.38 -21.61
CA GLU A 87 3.70 -7.56 -22.49
C GLU A 87 2.20 -7.62 -22.18
N ASN A 88 1.69 -8.80 -21.78
CA ASN A 88 0.27 -9.02 -21.46
C ASN A 88 -0.02 -9.06 -19.95
N GLN A 89 0.92 -8.60 -19.14
CA GLN A 89 0.81 -8.58 -17.68
C GLN A 89 0.80 -7.15 -17.17
N SER A 90 0.04 -6.94 -16.10
CA SER A 90 0.02 -5.65 -15.40
C SER A 90 -0.20 -5.88 -13.92
N TRP A 91 0.33 -4.98 -13.11
CA TRP A 91 0.04 -4.97 -11.68
C TRP A 91 -1.40 -4.54 -11.42
N THR A 92 -1.97 -5.05 -10.34
CA THR A 92 -3.13 -4.38 -9.75
C THR A 92 -2.67 -3.08 -9.08
N ASP A 93 -3.62 -2.32 -8.56
CA ASP A 93 -3.37 -1.15 -7.72
C ASP A 93 -2.87 -1.51 -6.30
N LYS A 94 -2.77 -2.81 -6.00
CA LYS A 94 -2.33 -3.32 -4.70
C LYS A 94 -0.90 -3.87 -4.79
N GLY A 95 -0.05 -3.42 -3.89
CA GLY A 95 1.21 -4.10 -3.59
C GLY A 95 0.98 -5.39 -2.82
N CYS A 96 1.98 -5.84 -2.07
CA CYS A 96 1.79 -6.91 -1.10
C CYS A 96 0.78 -6.49 -0.02
N PHE A 97 -0.22 -7.32 0.24
CA PHE A 97 -1.22 -7.09 1.28
C PHE A 97 -1.50 -8.38 2.06
N CYS A 98 -2.04 -8.22 3.27
CA CYS A 98 -2.52 -9.35 4.05
C CYS A 98 -3.87 -9.78 3.53
N GLU A 99 -3.98 -11.02 3.07
CA GLU A 99 -5.24 -11.60 2.65
C GLU A 99 -5.94 -12.21 3.87
N ASP A 100 -7.16 -11.73 4.14
CA ASP A 100 -7.85 -11.97 5.41
C ASP A 100 -8.25 -13.43 5.63
N LYS A 101 -8.55 -14.19 4.56
CA LYS A 101 -8.92 -15.62 4.63
C LYS A 101 -7.72 -16.55 4.68
N LEU A 102 -6.69 -16.22 3.93
CA LEU A 102 -5.44 -16.98 3.88
C LEU A 102 -4.54 -16.66 5.07
N HIS A 103 -4.81 -15.56 5.77
CA HIS A 103 -3.95 -14.95 6.79
C HIS A 103 -2.50 -14.90 6.30
N SER A 104 -2.30 -14.48 5.06
CA SER A 104 -1.00 -14.54 4.39
C SER A 104 -0.72 -13.32 3.52
N CYS A 105 0.55 -12.91 3.47
CA CYS A 105 0.99 -11.85 2.57
C CYS A 105 0.99 -12.35 1.12
N VAL A 106 0.15 -11.74 0.30
CA VAL A 106 0.00 -12.06 -1.12
C VAL A 106 0.05 -10.80 -1.96
N ILE A 107 0.28 -10.98 -3.25
CA ILE A 107 0.19 -9.93 -4.26
C ILE A 107 -0.60 -10.44 -5.46
N GLU A 108 -1.28 -9.52 -6.14
CA GLU A 108 -2.07 -9.81 -7.32
C GLU A 108 -1.50 -9.16 -8.57
N ARG A 109 -1.71 -9.80 -9.71
CA ARG A 109 -1.46 -9.23 -11.04
C ARG A 109 -2.55 -9.64 -12.00
N LYS A 110 -2.66 -8.92 -13.11
CA LYS A 110 -3.44 -9.34 -14.28
C LYS A 110 -2.51 -10.00 -15.29
N ASN A 111 -2.90 -11.15 -15.82
CA ASN A 111 -2.21 -11.86 -16.89
C ASN A 111 -3.23 -12.21 -17.98
N ASN A 112 -3.09 -11.63 -19.18
CA ASN A 112 -4.06 -11.78 -20.27
C ASN A 112 -5.51 -11.48 -19.82
N GLY A 113 -5.69 -10.45 -18.99
CA GLY A 113 -6.99 -10.05 -18.43
C GLY A 113 -7.54 -10.92 -17.30
N LYS A 114 -6.85 -12.01 -16.92
CA LYS A 114 -7.21 -12.84 -15.76
C LYS A 114 -6.43 -12.40 -14.53
N LEU A 115 -7.09 -12.45 -13.37
CA LEU A 115 -6.45 -12.17 -12.10
C LEU A 115 -5.66 -13.40 -11.64
N GLU A 116 -4.41 -13.20 -11.25
CA GLU A 116 -3.53 -14.19 -10.64
C GLU A 116 -3.03 -13.64 -9.30
N TYR A 117 -2.78 -14.50 -8.33
CA TYR A 117 -2.13 -14.12 -7.08
C TYR A 117 -1.00 -15.09 -6.73
N SER A 118 -0.04 -14.60 -5.95
CA SER A 118 1.04 -15.40 -5.41
C SER A 118 1.42 -14.89 -4.03
N TYR A 119 2.20 -15.69 -3.29
CA TYR A 119 2.79 -15.21 -2.03
C TYR A 119 3.82 -14.14 -2.29
N CYS A 120 4.01 -13.22 -1.35
CA CYS A 120 5.07 -12.23 -1.45
C CYS A 120 6.45 -12.82 -1.12
N ALA A 121 7.51 -12.09 -1.47
CA ALA A 121 8.89 -12.40 -1.13
C ALA A 121 9.43 -11.39 -0.08
N PRO A 122 10.35 -11.78 0.81
CA PRO A 122 10.97 -10.85 1.75
C PRO A 122 11.72 -9.72 1.04
N GLU A 123 11.60 -8.49 1.55
CA GLU A 123 12.38 -7.34 1.08
C GLU A 123 13.90 -7.52 1.28
N ALA A 124 14.28 -8.27 2.32
CA ALA A 124 15.68 -8.52 2.63
C ALA A 124 16.37 -9.25 1.47
N GLY A 125 17.30 -8.55 0.80
CA GLY A 125 18.00 -9.07 -0.37
C GLY A 125 17.16 -9.09 -1.65
N TRP A 126 16.00 -8.43 -1.65
CA TRP A 126 15.14 -8.33 -2.83
C TRP A 126 15.76 -7.37 -3.84
N GLN A 127 15.94 -7.84 -5.07
CA GLN A 127 16.47 -7.04 -6.17
C GLN A 127 15.82 -7.45 -7.47
N CYS A 128 15.17 -6.49 -8.14
CA CYS A 128 14.63 -6.69 -9.48
C CYS A 128 15.75 -6.86 -10.51
N ALA A 129 16.25 -8.07 -10.68
CA ALA A 129 17.34 -8.40 -11.61
C ALA A 129 16.85 -8.53 -13.05
#